data_AF-A0A1X1PG27-F1
#
_entry.id   AF-A0A1X1PG27-F1
#
_cell.length_a   1.000
_cell.length_b   1.000
_cell.length_c   1.000
_cell.angle_alpha   90.00
_cell.angle_beta   90.00
_cell.angle_gamma   90.00
#
_symmetry.space_group_name_H-M   'P 1'
#
loop_
_entity.id
_entity.type
_entity.pdbx_description
1 polymer ?
#
loop_
_entity_poly.entity_id
_entity_poly.type
_entity_poly.pdbx_seq_one_letter_code
_entity_poly.pdbx_strand_id
1 'polypeptide(L)'
;MTTMLYPELFRSLEAVRWNMETDIPWNRFDASLLTDEQAKTIKMNAITEWSALPATEMFLRDNQHDSDFSAFMSVWFFEEQKHSLVLMEYLRRFRPEMVPTEEELHAVRFQFDPAPPLETLMLHFCGEIRLNHWYRCAADWHTEPVIKQIYETISRDEARHGGAYLRY
;
A
#
# COMPACT_ATOMS: atom_id res chain seq x y z
N MET A 1 24.53 8.22 -21.48
CA MET A 1 23.87 8.79 -20.29
C MET A 1 22.82 7.79 -19.89
N THR A 2 22.94 7.19 -18.71
CA THR A 2 21.88 6.35 -18.15
C THR A 2 20.66 7.24 -17.96
N THR A 3 19.54 6.86 -18.58
CA THR A 3 18.30 7.66 -18.50
C THR A 3 17.67 7.40 -17.14
N MET A 4 17.42 8.46 -16.37
CA MET A 4 16.66 8.44 -15.12
C MET A 4 15.31 7.72 -15.30
N LEU A 5 14.93 6.84 -14.37
CA LEU A 5 13.71 6.03 -14.47
C LEU A 5 12.48 6.80 -13.97
N TYR A 6 12.66 7.69 -12.97
CA TYR A 6 11.56 8.37 -12.31
C TYR A 6 10.62 9.14 -13.26
N PRO A 7 11.08 9.92 -14.26
CA PRO A 7 10.16 10.64 -15.15
C PRO A 7 9.25 9.75 -16.00
N GLU A 8 9.67 8.51 -16.27
CA GLU A 8 8.83 7.52 -16.95
C GLU A 8 7.88 6.87 -15.96
N LEU A 9 8.39 6.44 -14.80
CA LEU A 9 7.60 5.80 -13.75
C LEU A 9 6.48 6.72 -13.26
N PHE A 10 6.78 8.01 -13.02
CA PHE A 10 5.80 9.03 -12.64
C PHE A 10 4.61 9.05 -13.61
N ARG A 11 4.89 9.16 -14.91
CA ARG A 11 3.83 9.19 -15.94
C ARG A 11 3.02 7.89 -15.97
N SER A 12 3.69 6.76 -15.81
CA SER A 12 3.03 5.45 -15.83
C SER A 12 2.10 5.24 -14.63
N LEU A 13 2.52 5.67 -13.43
CA LEU A 13 1.76 5.52 -12.18
C LEU A 13 0.64 6.57 -12.09
N GLU A 14 0.91 7.81 -12.52
CA GLU A 14 -0.11 8.86 -12.58
C GLU A 14 -1.27 8.50 -13.49
N ALA A 15 -1.01 7.91 -14.66
CA ALA A 15 -2.03 7.57 -15.65
C ALA A 15 -3.07 6.54 -15.17
N VAL A 16 -2.74 5.75 -14.14
CA VAL A 16 -3.58 4.68 -13.59
C VAL A 16 -4.00 4.96 -12.14
N ARG A 17 -3.73 6.17 -11.66
CA ARG A 17 -4.04 6.57 -10.29
C ARG A 17 -5.54 6.63 -10.07
N TRP A 18 -6.02 5.86 -9.11
CA TRP A 18 -7.42 5.85 -8.69
C TRP A 18 -7.74 6.95 -7.68
N ASN A 19 -8.97 7.44 -7.72
CA ASN A 19 -9.57 8.36 -6.79
C ASN A 19 -10.43 7.59 -5.76
N MET A 20 -10.12 7.77 -4.48
CA MET A 20 -10.78 7.04 -3.39
C MET A 20 -12.28 7.32 -3.29
N GLU A 21 -12.71 8.54 -3.61
CA GLU A 21 -14.11 8.93 -3.51
C GLU A 21 -14.95 8.37 -4.67
N THR A 22 -14.41 8.42 -5.89
CA THR A 22 -15.19 8.12 -7.10
C THR A 22 -14.99 6.71 -7.64
N ASP A 23 -13.84 6.09 -7.42
CA ASP A 23 -13.50 4.79 -8.04
C ASP A 23 -13.79 3.61 -7.10
N ILE A 24 -13.96 3.87 -5.81
CA ILE A 24 -14.41 2.86 -4.84
C ILE A 24 -15.95 2.91 -4.76
N PRO A 25 -16.65 1.78 -4.99
CA PRO A 25 -18.11 1.75 -5.09
C PRO A 25 -18.78 1.71 -3.72
N TRP A 26 -18.53 2.72 -2.87
CA TRP A 26 -18.99 2.79 -1.48
C TRP A 26 -20.49 2.52 -1.29
N ASN A 27 -21.31 2.84 -2.28
CA ASN A 27 -22.76 2.63 -2.28
C ASN A 27 -23.19 1.16 -2.45
N ARG A 28 -22.25 0.25 -2.72
CA ARG A 28 -22.52 -1.20 -2.86
C ARG A 28 -22.36 -1.97 -1.56
N PHE A 29 -22.05 -1.29 -0.46
CA PHE A 29 -21.83 -1.94 0.83
C PHE A 29 -23.05 -2.74 1.29
N ASP A 30 -22.80 -3.97 1.75
CA ASP A 30 -23.81 -4.84 2.36
C ASP A 30 -23.30 -5.41 3.70
N ALA A 31 -23.90 -4.94 4.79
CA ALA A 31 -23.53 -5.36 6.15
C ALA A 31 -23.73 -6.87 6.39
N SER A 32 -24.64 -7.53 5.67
CA SER A 32 -24.87 -8.97 5.82
C SER A 32 -23.74 -9.82 5.26
N LEU A 33 -22.85 -9.22 4.45
CA LEU A 33 -21.72 -9.88 3.80
C LEU A 33 -20.38 -9.59 4.48
N LEU A 34 -20.37 -8.91 5.63
CA LEU A 34 -19.17 -8.59 6.39
C LEU A 34 -19.21 -9.22 7.79
N THR A 35 -18.32 -10.17 8.05
CA THR A 35 -18.16 -10.76 9.38
C THR A 35 -17.26 -9.93 10.28
N ASP A 36 -17.34 -10.15 11.60
CA ASP A 36 -16.43 -9.53 12.57
C ASP A 36 -14.97 -9.96 12.35
N GLU A 37 -14.75 -11.21 11.94
CA GLU A 37 -13.43 -11.72 11.61
C GLU A 37 -12.85 -10.97 10.39
N GLN A 38 -13.64 -10.82 9.33
CA GLN A 38 -13.25 -10.02 8.16
C GLN A 38 -12.94 -8.58 8.56
N ALA A 39 -13.82 -7.91 9.31
CA ALA A 39 -13.59 -6.54 9.80
C ALA A 39 -12.30 -6.41 10.60
N LYS A 40 -11.97 -7.39 11.46
CA LYS A 40 -10.70 -7.42 12.20
C LYS A 40 -9.50 -7.55 11.27
N THR A 41 -9.57 -8.39 10.24
CA THR A 41 -8.46 -8.50 9.26
C THR A 41 -8.26 -7.22 8.46
N ILE A 42 -9.33 -6.50 8.11
CA ILE A 42 -9.26 -5.19 7.46
C ILE A 42 -8.52 -4.19 8.35
N LYS A 43 -8.80 -4.18 9.66
CA LYS A 43 -8.07 -3.35 10.64
C LYS A 43 -6.56 -3.68 10.64
N MET A 44 -6.21 -4.96 10.69
CA MET A 44 -4.80 -5.39 10.71
C MET A 44 -4.09 -5.04 9.40
N ASN A 45 -4.76 -5.17 8.25
CA ASN A 45 -4.22 -4.76 6.97
C ASN A 45 -4.01 -3.24 6.91
N ALA A 46 -4.95 -2.43 7.43
CA ALA A 46 -4.76 -0.98 7.52
C ALA A 46 -3.51 -0.60 8.34
N ILE A 47 -3.29 -1.26 9.48
CA ILE A 47 -2.09 -1.05 10.31
C ILE A 47 -0.82 -1.49 9.57
N THR A 48 -0.89 -2.60 8.82
CA THR A 48 0.24 -3.12 8.04
C THR A 48 0.60 -2.16 6.92
N GLU A 49 -0.37 -1.65 6.17
CA GLU A 49 -0.16 -0.64 5.13
C GLU A 49 0.41 0.67 5.68
N TRP A 50 -0.02 1.09 6.88
CA TRP A 50 0.56 2.25 7.55
C TRP A 50 2.06 2.10 7.82
N SER A 51 2.57 0.85 7.87
CA SER A 51 4.00 0.56 8.04
C SER A 51 4.85 0.76 6.78
N ALA A 52 4.28 1.29 5.69
CA ALA A 52 5.07 1.84 4.58
C ALA A 52 5.90 3.09 4.98
N LEU A 53 5.49 3.78 6.06
CA LEU A 53 6.22 4.94 6.61
C LEU A 53 7.69 4.61 6.98
N PRO A 54 7.99 3.65 7.86
CA PRO A 54 9.37 3.31 8.20
C PRO A 54 10.19 2.81 7.00
N ALA A 55 9.56 2.15 6.02
CA ALA A 55 10.24 1.73 4.79
C ALA A 55 10.67 2.96 3.96
N THR A 56 9.79 3.96 3.82
CA THR A 56 10.11 5.23 3.16
C THR A 56 11.26 5.96 3.86
N GLU A 57 11.21 6.06 5.20
CA GLU A 57 12.26 6.70 5.99
C GLU A 57 13.62 6.02 5.76
N MET A 58 13.65 4.69 5.76
CA MET A 58 14.85 3.90 5.46
C MET A 58 15.33 4.14 4.03
N PHE A 59 14.46 4.08 3.03
CA PHE A 59 14.84 4.29 1.63
C PHE A 59 15.44 5.67 1.38
N LEU A 60 14.83 6.72 1.93
CA LEU A 60 15.35 8.08 1.80
C LEU A 60 16.67 8.29 2.56
N ARG A 61 16.83 7.64 3.71
CA ARG A 61 18.10 7.66 4.47
C ARG A 61 19.22 6.99 3.70
N ASP A 62 18.98 5.81 3.16
CA ASP A 62 20.03 4.95 2.59
C ASP A 62 20.37 5.30 1.13
N ASN A 63 19.48 6.00 0.41
CA ASN A 63 19.65 6.36 -0.99
C ASN A 63 19.87 7.87 -1.22
N GLN A 64 20.40 8.62 -0.25
CA GLN A 64 20.65 10.07 -0.38
C GLN A 64 21.53 10.46 -1.58
N HIS A 65 22.31 9.53 -2.10
CA HIS A 65 23.19 9.71 -3.26
C HIS A 65 22.50 9.39 -4.60
N ASP A 66 21.32 8.78 -4.57
CA ASP A 66 20.49 8.47 -5.74
C ASP A 66 19.22 9.32 -5.71
N SER A 67 19.29 10.47 -6.37
CA SER A 67 18.15 11.39 -6.48
C SER A 67 17.00 10.83 -7.32
N ASP A 68 17.27 9.89 -8.23
CA ASP A 68 16.22 9.32 -9.10
C ASP A 68 15.34 8.37 -8.29
N PHE A 69 15.94 7.41 -7.59
CA PHE A 69 15.23 6.50 -6.70
C PHE A 69 14.55 7.25 -5.54
N SER A 70 15.23 8.23 -4.94
CA SER A 70 14.65 9.05 -3.87
C SER A 70 13.42 9.84 -4.34
N ALA A 71 13.39 10.29 -5.60
CA ALA A 71 12.22 10.94 -6.17
C ALA A 71 11.06 9.96 -6.37
N PHE A 72 11.34 8.72 -6.79
CA PHE A 72 10.33 7.66 -6.92
C PHE A 72 9.61 7.36 -5.59
N MET A 73 10.33 7.40 -4.45
CA MET A 73 9.73 7.24 -3.12
C MET A 73 8.60 8.24 -2.83
N SER A 74 8.60 9.44 -3.43
CA SER A 74 7.51 10.40 -3.25
C SER A 74 6.17 9.93 -3.83
N VAL A 75 6.22 9.19 -4.94
CA VAL A 75 5.03 8.65 -5.61
C VAL A 75 4.61 7.34 -4.99
N TRP A 76 5.58 6.44 -4.74
CA TRP A 76 5.33 5.16 -4.07
C TRP A 76 4.68 5.41 -2.71
N PHE A 77 5.29 6.25 -1.87
CA PHE A 77 4.77 6.50 -0.52
C PHE A 77 3.38 7.16 -0.52
N PHE A 78 3.08 8.03 -1.50
CA PHE A 78 1.73 8.57 -1.64
C PHE A 78 0.69 7.47 -1.92
N GLU A 79 1.03 6.51 -2.79
CA GLU A 79 0.13 5.41 -3.16
C GLU A 79 -0.04 4.42 -2.00
N GLU A 80 1.04 4.03 -1.34
CA GLU A 80 1.04 3.18 -0.13
C GLU A 80 0.19 3.76 1.00
N GLN A 81 0.38 5.04 1.34
CA GLN A 81 -0.44 5.66 2.39
C GLN A 81 -1.92 5.69 1.99
N LYS A 82 -2.23 5.76 0.70
CA LYS A 82 -3.61 5.69 0.21
C LYS A 82 -4.23 4.31 0.45
N HIS A 83 -3.44 3.23 0.48
CA HIS A 83 -3.90 1.87 0.80
C HIS A 83 -4.37 1.78 2.26
N SER A 84 -3.54 2.24 3.20
CA SER A 84 -3.96 2.33 4.62
C SER A 84 -5.21 3.19 4.77
N LEU A 85 -5.23 4.37 4.12
CA LEU A 85 -6.33 5.32 4.29
C LEU A 85 -7.65 4.79 3.72
N VAL A 86 -7.66 4.06 2.60
CA VAL A 86 -8.90 3.49 2.06
C VAL A 86 -9.46 2.37 2.95
N LEU A 87 -8.59 1.59 3.59
CA LEU A 87 -9.01 0.56 4.55
C LEU A 87 -9.55 1.19 5.84
N MET A 88 -8.89 2.23 6.35
CA MET A 88 -9.40 3.01 7.48
C MET A 88 -10.73 3.70 7.15
N GLU A 89 -10.87 4.23 5.93
CA GLU A 89 -12.10 4.85 5.43
C GLU A 89 -13.26 3.85 5.38
N TYR A 90 -13.00 2.65 4.88
CA TYR A 90 -13.96 1.54 4.90
C TYR A 90 -14.43 1.24 6.31
N LEU A 91 -13.51 1.06 7.26
CA LEU A 91 -13.83 0.79 8.67
C LEU A 91 -14.60 1.97 9.28
N ARG A 92 -14.18 3.21 9.03
CA ARG A 92 -14.86 4.40 9.56
C ARG A 92 -16.31 4.50 9.09
N ARG A 93 -16.60 4.08 7.86
CA ARG A 93 -17.96 4.09 7.30
C ARG A 93 -18.83 2.96 7.85
N PHE A 94 -18.27 1.77 8.01
CA PHE A 94 -19.07 0.55 8.16
C PHE A 94 -18.85 -0.22 9.47
N ARG A 95 -17.70 -0.03 10.13
CA ARG A 95 -17.26 -0.67 11.38
C ARG A 95 -16.40 0.30 12.22
N PRO A 96 -16.95 1.47 12.62
CA PRO A 96 -16.16 2.56 13.21
C PRO A 96 -15.42 2.17 14.50
N GLU A 97 -15.92 1.19 15.23
CA GLU A 97 -15.28 0.62 16.42
C GLU A 97 -13.99 -0.17 16.12
N MET A 98 -13.77 -0.53 14.85
CA MET A 98 -12.61 -1.29 14.37
C MET A 98 -11.56 -0.41 13.68
N VAL A 99 -11.70 0.92 13.66
CA VAL A 99 -10.68 1.80 13.08
C VAL A 99 -9.39 1.73 13.92
N PRO A 100 -8.19 1.63 13.31
CA PRO A 100 -6.92 1.73 14.03
C PRO A 100 -6.83 3.00 14.88
N THR A 101 -6.36 2.87 16.12
CA THR A 101 -6.06 4.03 16.97
C THR A 101 -4.73 4.67 16.55
N GLU A 102 -4.53 5.93 16.92
CA GLU A 102 -3.25 6.60 16.69
C GLU A 102 -2.08 5.86 17.36
N GLU A 103 -2.30 5.27 18.55
CA GLU A 103 -1.31 4.46 19.24
C GLU A 103 -0.94 3.20 18.44
N GLU A 104 -1.92 2.49 17.87
CA GLU A 104 -1.68 1.33 17.01
C GLU A 104 -0.88 1.72 15.75
N LEU A 105 -1.18 2.87 15.16
CA LEU A 105 -0.46 3.39 13.99
C LEU A 105 0.97 3.83 14.33
N HIS A 106 1.20 4.39 15.52
CA HIS A 106 2.54 4.74 15.98
C HIS A 106 3.38 3.50 16.34
N ALA A 107 2.74 2.44 16.85
CA ALA A 107 3.42 1.22 17.25
C ALA A 107 4.14 0.50 16.09
N VAL A 108 3.72 0.73 14.85
CA VAL A 108 4.36 0.16 13.65
C VAL A 108 5.39 1.09 12.99
N ARG A 109 5.70 2.24 13.60
CA ARG A 109 6.78 3.13 13.15
C ARG A 109 8.12 2.75 13.81
N PHE A 110 8.65 1.60 13.41
CA PHE A 110 9.96 1.13 13.87
C PHE A 110 11.10 1.64 12.99
N GLN A 111 12.35 1.59 13.48
CA GLN A 111 13.52 1.95 12.69
C GLN A 111 14.16 0.71 12.07
N PHE A 112 14.41 0.73 10.77
CA PHE A 112 15.21 -0.29 10.11
C PHE A 112 16.70 -0.06 10.38
N ASP A 113 17.43 -1.14 10.64
CA ASP A 113 18.89 -1.11 10.63
C ASP A 113 19.42 -0.78 9.22
N PRO A 114 20.61 -0.17 9.09
CA PRO A 114 21.24 0.03 7.79
C PRO A 114 21.51 -1.31 7.08
N ALA A 115 21.19 -1.37 5.80
CA ALA A 115 21.42 -2.55 4.96
C ALA A 115 21.92 -2.13 3.55
N PRO A 116 22.60 -3.03 2.82
CA PRO A 116 23.03 -2.75 1.45
C PRO A 116 21.84 -2.37 0.56
N PRO A 117 21.88 -1.27 -0.21
CA PRO A 117 20.72 -0.76 -0.95
C PRO A 117 20.04 -1.79 -1.87
N LEU A 118 20.83 -2.60 -2.59
CA LEU A 118 20.29 -3.62 -3.49
C LEU A 118 19.64 -4.80 -2.77
N GLU A 119 20.11 -5.15 -1.57
CA GLU A 119 19.48 -6.19 -0.76
C GLU A 119 18.14 -5.70 -0.23
N THR A 120 18.11 -4.47 0.28
CA THR A 120 16.88 -3.79 0.68
C THR A 120 15.88 -3.68 -0.47
N LEU A 121 16.34 -3.26 -1.65
CA LEU A 121 15.51 -3.17 -2.85
C LEU A 121 14.92 -4.53 -3.25
N MET A 122 15.74 -5.59 -3.26
CA MET A 122 15.29 -6.95 -3.58
C MET A 122 14.25 -7.46 -2.57
N LEU A 123 14.43 -7.17 -1.28
CA LEU A 123 13.45 -7.54 -0.25
C LEU A 123 12.10 -6.85 -0.47
N HIS A 124 12.10 -5.57 -0.83
CA HIS A 124 10.87 -4.83 -1.10
C HIS A 124 10.23 -5.28 -2.42
N PHE A 125 11.00 -5.53 -3.47
CA PHE A 125 10.51 -6.18 -4.69
C PHE A 125 9.78 -7.50 -4.37
N CYS A 126 10.39 -8.39 -3.57
CA CYS A 126 9.73 -9.62 -3.15
C CYS A 126 8.48 -9.35 -2.31
N GLY A 127 8.52 -8.31 -1.47
CA GLY A 127 7.41 -7.81 -0.68
C GLY A 127 6.20 -7.45 -1.56
N GLU A 128 6.43 -6.67 -2.62
CA GLU A 128 5.39 -6.24 -3.56
C GLU A 128 4.73 -7.42 -4.28
N ILE A 129 5.53 -8.38 -4.76
CA ILE A 129 4.98 -9.58 -5.39
C ILE A 129 4.14 -10.37 -4.39
N ARG A 130 4.61 -10.50 -3.15
CA ARG A 130 3.86 -11.17 -2.08
C ARG A 130 2.56 -10.43 -1.78
N LEU A 131 2.57 -9.10 -1.65
CA LEU A 131 1.39 -8.28 -1.36
C LEU A 131 0.38 -8.31 -2.51
N ASN A 132 0.84 -8.28 -3.76
CA ASN A 132 -0.02 -8.49 -4.92
C ASN A 132 -0.84 -9.78 -4.79
N HIS A 133 -0.17 -10.89 -4.48
CA HIS A 133 -0.83 -12.19 -4.29
C HIS A 133 -1.72 -12.21 -3.04
N TRP A 134 -1.21 -11.67 -1.93
CA TRP A 134 -1.95 -11.59 -0.66
C TRP A 134 -3.29 -10.88 -0.84
N TYR A 135 -3.30 -9.72 -1.50
CA TYR A 135 -4.52 -8.94 -1.68
C TYR A 135 -5.52 -9.57 -2.64
N ARG A 136 -5.06 -10.36 -3.63
CA ARG A 136 -5.97 -11.18 -4.44
C ARG A 136 -6.65 -12.25 -3.60
N CYS A 137 -5.87 -12.96 -2.78
CA CYS A 137 -6.42 -13.95 -1.86
C CYS A 137 -7.35 -13.31 -0.83
N ALA A 138 -7.02 -12.12 -0.32
CA ALA A 138 -7.86 -11.36 0.60
C ALA A 138 -9.19 -10.97 -0.06
N ALA A 139 -9.17 -10.49 -1.30
CA ALA A 139 -10.38 -10.21 -2.06
C ALA A 139 -11.22 -11.48 -2.27
N ASP A 140 -10.61 -12.62 -2.60
CA ASP A 140 -11.32 -13.89 -2.79
C ASP A 140 -11.95 -14.42 -1.50
N TRP A 141 -11.26 -14.25 -0.36
CA TRP A 141 -11.75 -14.66 0.95
C TRP A 141 -12.86 -13.76 1.50
N HIS A 142 -12.88 -12.48 1.12
CA HIS A 142 -13.95 -11.56 1.48
C HIS A 142 -15.21 -11.75 0.63
N THR A 143 -16.36 -11.53 1.26
CA THR A 143 -17.69 -11.63 0.63
C THR A 143 -18.30 -10.27 0.33
N GLU A 144 -18.00 -9.25 1.14
CA GLU A 144 -18.54 -7.89 0.96
C GLU A 144 -17.92 -7.21 -0.29
N PRO A 145 -18.74 -6.71 -1.23
CA PRO A 145 -18.26 -6.25 -2.54
C PRO A 145 -17.33 -5.02 -2.52
N VAL A 146 -17.47 -4.10 -1.58
CA VAL A 146 -16.65 -2.88 -1.53
C VAL A 146 -15.22 -3.20 -1.09
N ILE A 147 -15.04 -3.99 -0.03
CA ILE A 147 -13.70 -4.38 0.42
C ILE A 147 -12.99 -5.28 -0.61
N LYS A 148 -13.73 -6.15 -1.32
CA LYS A 148 -13.17 -6.89 -2.46
C LYS A 148 -12.57 -5.96 -3.50
N GLN A 149 -13.34 -4.94 -3.92
CA GLN A 149 -12.86 -3.96 -4.89
C GLN A 149 -11.65 -3.16 -4.37
N ILE A 150 -11.63 -2.82 -3.08
CA ILE A 150 -10.48 -2.15 -2.45
C ILE A 150 -9.23 -3.03 -2.55
N TYR A 151 -9.30 -4.30 -2.14
CA TYR A 151 -8.16 -5.22 -2.21
C TYR A 151 -7.71 -5.51 -3.64
N GLU A 152 -8.63 -5.65 -4.60
CA GLU A 152 -8.26 -5.75 -6.01
C GLU A 152 -7.55 -4.49 -6.51
N THR A 153 -7.93 -3.32 -6.01
CA THR A 153 -7.30 -2.05 -6.36
C THR A 153 -5.90 -1.95 -5.79
N ILE A 154 -5.73 -2.24 -4.49
CA ILE A 154 -4.42 -2.28 -3.82
C ILE A 154 -3.51 -3.30 -4.54
N SER A 155 -3.99 -4.52 -4.77
CA SER A 155 -3.23 -5.57 -5.49
C SER A 155 -2.66 -5.09 -6.84
N ARG A 156 -3.43 -4.32 -7.60
CA ARG A 156 -2.95 -3.76 -8.88
C ARG A 156 -1.85 -2.73 -8.68
N ASP A 157 -1.85 -1.97 -7.59
CA ASP A 157 -0.80 -1.02 -7.25
C ASP A 157 0.49 -1.79 -6.93
N GLU A 158 0.44 -2.82 -6.08
CA GLU A 158 1.61 -3.64 -5.71
C GLU A 158 2.30 -4.28 -6.92
N ALA A 159 1.51 -4.74 -7.90
CA ALA A 159 2.07 -5.28 -9.14
C ALA A 159 2.91 -4.24 -9.89
N ARG A 160 2.49 -2.98 -9.88
CA ARG A 160 3.20 -1.89 -10.55
C ARG A 160 4.39 -1.42 -9.74
N HIS A 161 4.27 -1.38 -8.41
CA HIS A 161 5.38 -1.09 -7.51
C HIS A 161 6.48 -2.14 -7.61
N GLY A 162 6.12 -3.42 -7.63
CA GLY A 162 7.06 -4.51 -7.91
C GLY A 162 7.72 -4.37 -9.30
N GLY A 163 6.96 -3.94 -10.30
CA GLY A 163 7.50 -3.61 -11.62
C GLY A 163 8.49 -2.44 -11.61
N ALA A 164 8.26 -1.44 -10.76
CA ALA A 164 9.18 -0.31 -10.57
C ALA A 164 10.46 -0.75 -9.86
N TYR A 165 10.36 -1.50 -8.75
CA TYR A 165 11.52 -2.02 -8.03
C TYR A 165 12.37 -2.98 -8.87
N LEU A 166 11.78 -3.76 -9.78
CA LEU A 166 12.53 -4.63 -10.69
C LEU A 166 13.39 -3.84 -11.70
N ARG A 167 12.99 -2.62 -12.03
CA ARG A 167 13.71 -1.76 -12.98
C ARG A 167 14.86 -1.00 -12.33
N TYR A 168 14.70 -0.63 -11.06
CA TYR A 168 15.75 -0.08 -10.23
C TYR A 168 16.79 -1.14 -9.87
#